data_AF-A0A1L9QXQ8-F1
#
_entry.id   AF-A0A1L9QXQ8-F1
#
_cell.length_a   1.000
_cell.length_b   1.000
_cell.length_c   1.000
_cell.angle_alpha   90.00
_cell.angle_beta   90.00
_cell.angle_gamma   90.00
#
_symmetry.space_group_name_H-M   'P 1'
#
loop_
_entity.id
_entity.type
_entity.pdbx_description
1 polymer ?
#
loop_
_entity_poly.entity_id
_entity_poly.type
_entity_poly.pdbx_seq_one_letter_code
_entity_poly.pdbx_strand_id
1 'polypeptide(L)'
;MIVQTKDYAIRLSKNCKLEVRRHGYNLATGEVDYRVVVYFFKKGEKIHEEEIARYNSEEEARKLFSELVTAWASGEKLFSVPDIDYVN
;
A
#
# COMPACT_ATOMS: atom_id res chain seq x y z
N MET A 1 -7.33 11.72 2.40
CA MET A 1 -7.73 10.47 3.08
C MET A 1 -6.68 10.12 4.12
N ILE A 2 -7.06 9.49 5.24
CA ILE A 2 -6.13 8.87 6.19
C ILE A 2 -6.23 7.36 5.97
N VAL A 3 -5.11 6.70 5.74
CA VAL A 3 -4.99 5.24 5.63
C VAL A 3 -4.46 4.77 6.97
N GLN A 4 -5.25 3.99 7.70
CA GLN A 4 -4.90 3.48 9.01
C GLN A 4 -4.42 2.04 8.87
N THR A 5 -3.17 1.81 9.25
CA THR A 5 -2.61 0.47 9.44
C THR A 5 -2.70 0.09 10.93
N LYS A 6 -2.31 -1.13 11.28
CA LYS A 6 -2.24 -1.61 12.67
C LYS A 6 -1.37 -0.71 13.56
N ASP A 7 -0.22 -0.31 13.03
CA ASP A 7 0.84 0.35 13.79
C ASP A 7 0.85 1.87 13.65
N TYR A 8 0.30 2.42 12.56
CA TYR A 8 0.37 3.86 12.28
C TYR A 8 -0.71 4.32 11.29
N ALA A 9 -0.72 5.63 11.02
CA ALA A 9 -1.65 6.23 10.08
C ALA A 9 -0.91 7.09 9.05
N ILE A 10 -1.28 6.94 7.78
CA ILE A 10 -0.70 7.65 6.65
C ILE A 10 -1.72 8.63 6.08
N ARG A 11 -1.36 9.90 5.94
CA ARG A 11 -2.23 10.88 5.27
C ARG A 11 -1.94 10.94 3.77
N LEU A 12 -2.88 10.48 2.96
CA LEU A 12 -2.85 10.65 1.50
C LEU A 12 -3.35 12.03 1.08
N SER A 13 -2.57 12.69 0.24
CA SER A 13 -2.84 14.00 -0.37
C SER A 13 -2.71 13.92 -1.88
N LYS A 14 -3.16 14.96 -2.61
CA LYS A 14 -3.04 15.05 -4.08
C LYS A 14 -1.61 14.91 -4.64
N ASN A 15 -0.59 15.07 -3.79
CA ASN A 15 0.82 14.91 -4.16
C ASN A 15 1.35 13.49 -3.85
N CYS A 16 0.46 12.53 -3.62
CA CYS A 16 0.82 11.13 -3.38
C CYS A 16 0.59 10.31 -4.64
N LYS A 17 1.34 9.22 -4.79
CA LYS A 17 1.08 8.19 -5.80
C LYS A 17 1.07 6.83 -5.11
N LEU A 18 0.09 6.00 -5.44
CA LEU A 18 0.03 4.61 -4.98
C LEU A 18 0.53 3.69 -6.09
N GLU A 19 1.24 2.63 -5.72
CA GLU A 19 1.63 1.55 -6.64
C GLU A 19 1.64 0.20 -5.93
N VAL A 20 1.44 -0.86 -6.71
CA VAL A 20 1.78 -2.23 -6.31
C VAL A 20 3.17 -2.54 -6.85
N ARG A 21 4.05 -3.05 -5.99
CA ARG A 21 5.42 -3.42 -6.38
C ARG A 21 5.81 -4.79 -5.88
N ARG A 22 6.58 -5.49 -6.70
CA ARG A 22 7.35 -6.66 -6.28
C ARG A 22 8.41 -6.22 -5.27
N HIS A 23 8.40 -6.79 -4.07
CA HIS A 23 9.32 -6.49 -2.98
C HIS A 23 10.46 -7.49 -2.88
N GLY A 24 10.14 -8.79 -2.94
CA GLY A 24 11.09 -9.84 -2.62
C GLY A 24 10.73 -11.17 -3.29
N TYR A 25 11.65 -12.12 -3.12
CA TYR A 25 11.43 -13.52 -3.49
C TYR A 25 11.83 -14.36 -2.29
N ASN A 26 10.89 -15.11 -1.75
CA ASN A 26 11.15 -16.05 -0.68
C ASN A 26 11.80 -17.31 -1.28
N LEU A 27 13.10 -17.48 -1.03
CA LEU A 27 13.86 -18.62 -1.56
C LEU A 27 13.41 -19.98 -0.98
N ALA A 28 12.75 -19.99 0.18
CA ALA A 28 12.30 -21.22 0.84
C ALA A 28 10.96 -21.72 0.29
N THR A 29 9.99 -20.81 0.06
CA THR A 29 8.67 -21.17 -0.48
C THR A 29 8.59 -21.04 -2.00
N GLY A 30 9.54 -20.32 -2.60
CA GLY A 30 9.53 -19.97 -4.02
C GLY A 30 8.52 -18.86 -4.36
N GLU A 31 7.95 -18.20 -3.36
CA GLU A 31 6.93 -17.18 -3.53
C GLU A 31 7.52 -15.79 -3.73
N VAL A 32 6.71 -14.90 -4.31
CA VAL A 32 7.07 -13.52 -4.59
C VAL A 32 6.27 -12.62 -3.66
N ASP A 33 6.95 -11.79 -2.88
CA ASP A 33 6.28 -10.77 -2.08
C ASP A 33 5.91 -9.55 -2.94
N TYR A 34 4.66 -9.11 -2.78
CA TYR A 34 4.12 -7.88 -3.35
C TYR A 34 3.75 -6.92 -2.24
N ARG A 35 3.98 -5.62 -2.45
CA ARG A 35 3.64 -4.58 -1.49
C ARG A 35 2.86 -3.46 -2.16
N VAL A 36 1.94 -2.88 -1.40
CA VAL A 36 1.27 -1.64 -1.76
C VAL A 36 2.05 -0.50 -1.11
N VAL A 37 2.61 0.38 -1.94
CA VAL A 37 3.42 1.51 -1.48
C VAL A 37 2.75 2.82 -1.85
N VAL A 38 2.93 3.81 -0.99
CA VAL A 38 2.66 5.21 -1.29
C VAL A 38 3.97 5.97 -1.43
N TYR A 39 4.05 6.78 -2.47
CA TYR A 39 5.12 7.74 -2.67
C TYR A 39 4.61 9.14 -2.42
N PHE A 40 5.40 9.95 -1.73
CA PHE A 40 5.12 11.35 -1.46
C PHE A 40 6.01 12.22 -2.32
N PHE A 41 5.40 13.21 -2.97
CA PHE A 41 6.09 14.15 -3.83
C PHE A 41 6.03 15.58 -3.29
N LYS A 42 7.09 16.34 -3.53
CA LYS A 42 7.13 17.78 -3.29
C LYS A 42 7.82 18.45 -4.47
N LYS A 43 7.16 19.43 -5.09
CA LYS A 43 7.65 20.14 -6.30
C LYS A 43 8.04 19.19 -7.46
N GLY A 44 7.35 18.06 -7.59
CA GLY A 44 7.61 17.06 -8.64
C GLY A 44 8.66 16.00 -8.28
N GLU A 45 9.37 16.17 -7.17
CA GLU A 45 10.40 15.22 -6.72
C GLU A 45 9.85 14.27 -5.66
N LYS A 46 10.22 12.98 -5.73
CA LYS A 46 9.88 12.00 -4.69
C LYS A 46 10.70 12.29 -3.44
N ILE A 47 10.02 12.52 -2.31
CA ILE A 47 10.66 12.83 -1.03
C ILE A 47 10.57 11.69 0.00
N HIS A 48 9.57 10.82 -0.12
CA HIS A 48 9.36 9.70 0.81
C HIS A 48 8.62 8.55 0.12
N GLU A 49 8.84 7.34 0.60
CA GLU A 49 8.19 6.11 0.19
C GLU A 49 7.78 5.36 1.46
N GLU A 50 6.51 4.97 1.55
CA GLU A 50 5.97 4.25 2.71
C GLU A 50 5.24 2.99 2.24
N GLU A 51 5.44 1.90 2.98
CA GLU A 51 4.81 0.60 2.70
C GLU A 51 3.52 0.48 3.49
N ILE A 52 2.38 0.42 2.80
CA ILE A 52 1.05 0.33 3.43
C ILE A 52 0.77 -1.09 3.92
N ALA A 53 1.02 -2.06 3.05
CA ALA A 53 0.75 -3.48 3.29
C ALA A 53 1.60 -4.35 2.37
N ARG A 54 1.76 -5.61 2.75
CA ARG A 54 2.52 -6.60 2.01
C ARG A 54 1.79 -7.94 1.99
N TYR A 55 1.90 -8.63 0.86
CA TYR A 55 1.19 -9.85 0.50
C TYR A 55 2.13 -10.80 -0.23
N ASN A 56 1.92 -12.11 -0.13
CA ASN A 56 2.60 -13.12 -0.95
C ASN A 56 1.91 -13.33 -2.31
N SER A 57 0.76 -12.69 -2.53
CA SER A 57 -0.02 -12.76 -3.77
C SER A 57 -0.15 -11.40 -4.44
N GLU A 58 0.11 -11.36 -5.76
CA GLU A 58 -0.13 -10.15 -6.56
C GLU A 58 -1.61 -9.76 -6.57
N GLU A 59 -2.50 -10.75 -6.60
CA GLU A 59 -3.95 -10.54 -6.66
C GLU A 59 -4.45 -9.82 -5.40
N GLU A 60 -4.00 -10.25 -4.22
CA GLU A 60 -4.39 -9.63 -2.95
C GLU A 60 -3.83 -8.21 -2.84
N ALA A 61 -2.57 -8.00 -3.22
CA ALA A 61 -1.98 -6.66 -3.26
C ALA A 61 -2.73 -5.73 -4.22
N ARG A 62 -3.14 -6.23 -5.39
CA ARG A 62 -3.95 -5.47 -6.37
C ARG A 62 -5.35 -5.20 -5.88
N LYS A 63 -5.96 -6.14 -5.15
CA LYS A 63 -7.29 -5.95 -4.55
C LYS A 63 -7.27 -4.81 -3.55
N LEU A 64 -6.36 -4.83 -2.57
CA LEU A 64 -6.20 -3.72 -1.62
C LEU A 64 -5.92 -2.40 -2.35
N PHE A 65 -5.02 -2.42 -3.33
CA PHE A 65 -4.72 -1.23 -4.12
C PHE A 65 -5.96 -0.66 -4.80
N SER A 66 -6.79 -1.51 -5.42
CA SER A 66 -8.02 -1.09 -6.09
C SER A 66 -9.03 -0.50 -5.10
N GLU A 67 -9.22 -1.13 -3.94
CA GLU A 67 -10.09 -0.64 -2.87
C GLU A 67 -9.61 0.72 -2.36
N LEU A 68 -8.31 0.85 -2.09
CA LEU A 68 -7.68 2.08 -1.63
C LEU A 68 -7.81 3.22 -2.64
N VAL A 69 -7.57 2.96 -3.92
CA VAL A 69 -7.73 3.96 -4.99
C VAL A 69 -9.19 4.37 -5.13
N THR A 70 -10.12 3.42 -5.05
CA THR A 70 -11.56 3.69 -5.13
C THR A 70 -12.02 4.56 -3.97
N ALA A 71 -11.65 4.21 -2.74
CA ALA A 71 -11.93 5.00 -1.54
C ALA A 71 -11.31 6.40 -1.61
N TRP A 72 -10.08 6.50 -2.13
CA TRP A 72 -9.44 7.78 -2.27
C TRP A 72 -10.15 8.68 -3.30
N ALA A 73 -10.55 8.10 -4.43
CA ALA A 73 -11.28 8.80 -5.48
C ALA A 73 -12.70 9.17 -5.08
N SER A 74 -13.37 8.36 -4.25
CA SER A 74 -14.71 8.63 -3.71
C SER A 74 -14.71 9.74 -2.65
N GLY A 75 -13.53 10.14 -2.16
CA GLY A 75 -13.38 11.17 -1.14
C GLY A 75 -13.56 10.66 0.28
N GLU A 76 -13.43 9.35 0.50
CA GLU A 76 -13.46 8.77 1.84
C GLU A 76 -12.39 9.41 2.75
N LYS A 77 -12.79 9.66 4.01
CA LYS A 77 -11.93 10.36 4.97
C LYS A 77 -10.93 9.41 5.61
N LEU A 78 -11.33 8.17 5.86
CA LEU A 78 -10.58 7.14 6.57
C LEU A 78 -10.73 5.82 5.83
N PHE A 79 -9.62 5.14 5.58
CA PHE A 79 -9.59 3.78 5.05
C PHE A 79 -8.74 2.93 5.98
N SER A 80 -9.32 1.85 6.52
CA SER A 80 -8.60 0.92 7.40
C SER A 80 -8.06 -0.23 6.57
N VAL A 81 -6.75 -0.41 6.60
CA VAL A 81 -6.09 -1.56 5.99
C VAL A 81 -6.37 -2.77 6.87
N PRO A 82 -6.86 -3.89 6.32
CA PRO A 82 -7.04 -5.11 7.09
C PRO A 82 -5.74 -5.52 7.78
N ASP A 83 -5.82 -6.05 8.99
CA ASP A 83 -4.70 -6.73 9.63
C ASP A 83 -4.39 -7.99 8.81
N ILE A 84 -3.43 -7.89 7.89
CA ILE A 84 -2.81 -9.06 7.27
C ILE A 84 -1.59 -9.35 8.12
N ASP A 85 -1.79 -10.14 9.18
CA ASP A 85 -0.64 -10.83 9.77
C ASP A 85 0.00 -11.59 8.63
N TYR A 86 1.29 -11.34 8.42
CA TYR A 86 2.12 -11.99 7.42
C TYR A 86 1.95 -13.51 7.56
N VAL A 87 1.02 -14.11 6.83
CA VAL A 87 0.79 -15.55 6.88
C VAL A 87 1.90 -16.16 6.04
N ASN A 88 2.92 -16.69 6.72
CA ASN A 88 3.95 -17.53 6.13
C ASN A 88 3.34 -18.68 5.32
#